data_AF-A0A932CNM8-F1
#
_entry.id   AF-A0A932CNM8-F1
#
_cell.length_a   1.000
_cell.length_b   1.000
_cell.length_c   1.000
_cell.angle_alpha   90.00
_cell.angle_beta   90.00
_cell.angle_gamma   90.00
#
_symmetry.space_group_name_H-M   'P 1'
#
loop_
_entity.id
_entity.type
_entity.pdbx_description
1 polymer ?
#
loop_
_entity_poly.entity_id
_entity_poly.type
_entity_poly.pdbx_seq_one_letter_code
_entity_poly.pdbx_strand_id
1 'polypeptide(L)'
;MSIERASEMSPRIQSALAELQGIIQQRYPTATFHVSCRDDPEGVYLTAVVDIEDTDVIVDLVIDRLLDLQIEEELPVYVIPVRPLNGVAAFRHSVAKAEDPIR
;
A
#
# COMPACT_ATOMS: atom_id res chain seq x y z
N MET A 1 -21.70 0.71 7.84
CA MET A 1 -20.76 1.76 8.26
C MET A 1 -19.53 1.05 8.79
N SER A 2 -18.45 1.00 8.03
CA SER A 2 -17.25 0.21 8.37
C SER A 2 -16.06 1.17 8.48
N ILE A 3 -15.97 1.85 9.62
CA ILE A 3 -14.85 2.74 9.99
C ILE A 3 -14.09 2.16 11.20
N GLU A 4 -14.36 0.91 11.59
CA GLU A 4 -13.89 0.36 12.88
C GLU A 4 -12.41 -0.04 12.90
N ARG A 5 -11.78 -0.29 11.74
CA ARG A 5 -10.36 -0.74 11.67
C ARG A 5 -9.32 0.38 11.61
N ALA A 6 -9.72 1.62 11.31
CA ALA A 6 -8.79 2.74 11.21
C ALA A 6 -8.35 3.29 12.59
N SER A 7 -9.19 3.11 13.61
CA SER A 7 -8.91 3.59 14.98
C SER A 7 -7.98 2.68 15.79
N GLU A 8 -7.76 1.43 15.37
CA GLU A 8 -6.84 0.50 16.05
C GLU A 8 -5.39 0.57 15.49
N MET A 9 -5.16 1.31 14.41
CA MET A 9 -3.82 1.50 13.86
C MET A 9 -3.01 2.49 14.69
N SER A 10 -1.76 2.14 15.00
CA SER A 10 -0.85 3.03 15.73
C SER A 10 -0.74 4.39 15.05
N PRO A 11 -0.71 5.51 15.81
CA PRO A 11 -0.66 6.86 15.24
C PRO A 11 0.57 7.08 14.34
N ARG A 12 1.68 6.36 14.59
CA ARG A 12 2.87 6.37 13.73
C ARG A 12 2.59 5.81 12.34
N ILE A 13 1.89 4.68 12.25
CA ILE A 13 1.54 4.09 10.95
C ILE A 13 0.59 5.02 10.19
N GLN A 14 -0.37 5.65 10.87
CA GLN A 14 -1.25 6.62 10.22
C GLN A 14 -0.47 7.81 9.65
N SER A 15 0.51 8.32 10.41
CA SER A 15 1.39 9.40 9.95
C SER A 15 2.23 8.97 8.74
N ALA A 16 2.82 7.78 8.80
CA ALA A 16 3.61 7.20 7.71
C ALA A 16 2.77 7.04 6.43
N LEU A 17 1.54 6.52 6.55
CA LEU A 17 0.64 6.37 5.41
C LEU A 17 0.25 7.72 4.80
N ALA A 18 -0.02 8.73 5.63
CA ALA A 18 -0.37 10.07 5.16
C ALA A 18 0.81 10.70 4.39
N GLU A 19 2.04 10.47 4.85
CA GLU A 19 3.25 10.93 4.20
C GLU A 19 3.47 10.24 2.84
N LEU A 20 3.39 8.91 2.79
CA LEU A 20 3.49 8.13 1.55
C LEU A 20 2.41 8.54 0.53
N GLN A 21 1.17 8.73 0.99
CA GLN A 21 0.09 9.25 0.15
C GLN A 21 0.42 10.66 -0.37
N GLY A 22 0.97 11.53 0.47
CA GLY A 22 1.37 12.88 0.08
C GLY A 22 2.45 12.90 -1.00
N ILE A 23 3.46 12.03 -0.90
CA ILE A 23 4.50 11.89 -1.93
C ILE A 23 3.90 11.47 -3.27
N ILE A 24 3.03 10.45 -3.27
CA ILE A 24 2.40 9.94 -4.49
C ILE A 24 1.44 11.00 -5.07
N GLN A 25 0.64 11.67 -4.25
CA GLN A 25 -0.32 12.69 -4.70
C GLN A 25 0.33 13.92 -5.31
N GLN A 26 1.52 14.31 -4.85
CA GLN A 26 2.27 15.42 -5.45
C GLN A 26 2.59 15.17 -6.93
N ARG A 27 2.84 13.90 -7.30
CA ARG A 27 3.15 13.51 -8.67
C ARG A 27 1.91 13.05 -9.46
N TYR A 28 0.99 12.37 -8.79
CA TYR A 28 -0.22 11.76 -9.35
C TYR A 28 -1.45 12.20 -8.55
N PRO A 29 -2.01 13.39 -8.83
CA PRO A 29 -3.15 13.92 -8.08
C PRO A 29 -4.45 13.12 -8.30
N THR A 30 -4.50 12.28 -9.34
CA THR A 30 -5.62 11.37 -9.64
C THR A 30 -5.48 10.01 -8.95
N ALA A 31 -4.41 9.78 -8.20
CA ALA A 31 -4.19 8.55 -7.47
C ALA A 31 -5.26 8.34 -6.39
N THR A 32 -5.79 7.13 -6.31
CA THR A 32 -6.72 6.71 -5.25
C THR A 32 -6.03 5.72 -4.33
N PHE A 33 -6.28 5.80 -3.02
CA PHE A 33 -5.58 4.99 -2.02
C PHE A 33 -6.55 4.12 -1.24
N HIS A 34 -6.15 2.87 -0.99
CA HIS A 34 -6.85 1.95 -0.12
C HIS A 34 -5.88 1.40 0.92
N VAL A 35 -6.27 1.47 2.19
CA VAL A 35 -5.47 0.95 3.30
C VAL A 35 -6.12 -0.33 3.79
N SER A 36 -5.32 -1.37 4.02
CA SER A 36 -5.79 -2.65 4.54
C SER A 36 -4.76 -3.25 5.48
N CYS A 37 -5.20 -3.77 6.62
CA CYS A 37 -4.35 -4.58 7.50
C CYS A 37 -4.45 -6.04 7.06
N ARG A 38 -3.30 -6.71 6.99
CA ARG A 38 -3.21 -8.14 6.69
C ARG A 38 -2.34 -8.79 7.77
N ASP A 39 -2.66 -10.02 8.12
CA ASP A 39 -1.95 -10.77 9.18
C ASP A 39 -0.79 -11.63 8.62
N ASP A 40 -0.66 -11.75 7.29
CA ASP A 40 0.41 -12.53 6.64
C ASP A 40 0.97 -11.83 5.38
N PRO A 41 2.21 -11.30 5.44
CA PRO A 41 2.88 -10.88 6.67
C PRO A 41 2.07 -9.81 7.42
N GLU A 42 2.12 -9.85 8.76
CA GLU A 42 1.42 -8.90 9.64
C GLU A 42 1.88 -7.47 9.34
N GLY A 43 0.95 -6.62 8.93
CA GLY A 43 1.25 -5.23 8.60
C GLY A 43 0.14 -4.49 7.88
N VAL A 44 0.45 -3.25 7.53
CA VAL A 44 -0.48 -2.33 6.88
C VAL A 44 -0.08 -2.11 5.43
N TYR A 45 -1.02 -2.39 4.54
CA TYR A 45 -0.84 -2.35 3.10
C TYR A 45 -1.56 -1.13 2.53
N LEU A 46 -0.79 -0.26 1.87
CA LEU A 46 -1.26 0.89 1.10
C LEU A 46 -1.33 0.51 -0.37
N THR A 47 -2.54 0.30 -0.87
CA THR A 47 -2.79 0.10 -2.30
C THR A 47 -2.95 1.44 -2.99
N ALA A 48 -2.05 1.79 -3.90
CA ALA A 48 -2.10 3.03 -4.69
C ALA A 48 -2.64 2.72 -6.08
N VAL A 49 -3.88 3.13 -6.36
CA VAL A 49 -4.57 2.94 -7.64
C VAL A 49 -4.27 4.14 -8.54
N VAL A 50 -3.49 3.93 -9.60
CA VAL A 50 -3.10 4.98 -10.55
C VAL A 50 -3.17 4.45 -11.97
N ASP A 51 -3.81 5.18 -12.88
CA ASP A 51 -3.85 4.82 -14.31
C ASP A 51 -2.61 5.32 -15.05
N ILE A 52 -1.49 4.63 -14.82
CA ILE A 52 -0.22 4.85 -15.52
C ILE A 52 0.23 3.53 -16.17
N GLU A 53 1.03 3.64 -17.24
CA GLU A 53 1.50 2.48 -18.00
C GLU A 53 2.47 1.62 -17.19
N ASP A 54 3.34 2.26 -16.42
CA ASP A 54 4.33 1.62 -15.57
C ASP A 54 4.05 1.99 -14.11
N THR A 55 3.72 1.00 -13.28
CA THR A 55 3.43 1.21 -11.85
C THR A 55 4.67 1.12 -10.96
N ASP A 56 5.78 0.59 -11.47
CA ASP A 56 7.04 0.47 -10.74
C ASP A 56 7.62 1.84 -10.41
N VAL A 57 7.40 2.85 -11.27
CA VAL A 57 7.77 4.24 -10.98
C VAL A 57 7.15 4.80 -9.69
N ILE A 58 6.03 4.25 -9.22
CA ILE A 58 5.44 4.63 -7.93
C ILE A 58 6.24 4.02 -6.78
N VAL A 59 6.70 2.77 -6.94
CA VAL A 59 7.59 2.12 -5.97
C VAL A 59 8.89 2.89 -5.88
N ASP A 60 9.55 3.17 -7.01
CA ASP A 60 10.78 3.98 -7.05
C ASP A 60 10.59 5.37 -6.42
N LEU A 61 9.41 5.98 -6.56
CA LEU A 61 9.11 7.28 -5.96
C LEU A 61 9.08 7.23 -4.43
N VAL A 62 8.62 6.12 -3.84
CA VAL A 62 8.43 6.01 -2.39
C VAL A 62 9.45 5.09 -1.73
N ILE A 63 10.33 4.41 -2.48
CA ILE A 63 11.20 3.34 -1.96
C ILE A 63 12.15 3.83 -0.87
N ASP A 64 12.81 4.98 -1.06
CA ASP A 64 13.70 5.56 -0.04
C ASP A 64 12.95 5.79 1.27
N ARG A 65 11.77 6.40 1.21
CA ARG A 65 10.99 6.68 2.42
C ARG A 65 10.36 5.42 3.01
N LEU A 66 9.94 4.48 2.17
CA LEU A 66 9.37 3.20 2.60
C LEU A 66 10.42 2.37 3.36
N LEU A 67 11.67 2.36 2.89
CA LEU A 67 12.77 1.67 3.55
C LEU A 67 13.11 2.31 4.90
N ASP A 68 13.17 3.63 4.99
CA ASP A 68 13.37 4.35 6.27
C ASP A 68 12.27 3.99 7.29
N LEU A 69 11.00 4.00 6.86
CA LEU A 69 9.88 3.59 7.70
C LEU A 69 10.00 2.14 8.21
N GLN A 70 10.45 1.21 7.35
CA GLN A 70 10.59 -0.20 7.71
C GLN A 70 11.85 -0.51 8.53
N ILE A 71 12.95 0.18 8.28
CA ILE A 71 14.26 -0.10 8.86
C ILE A 71 14.51 0.76 10.10
N GLU A 72 14.34 2.08 9.98
CA GLU A 72 14.67 3.02 11.05
C GLU A 72 13.52 3.16 12.04
N GLU A 73 12.27 3.22 11.54
CA GLU A 73 11.09 3.33 12.39
C GLU A 73 10.46 1.97 12.76
N GLU A 74 10.98 0.88 12.20
CA GLU A 74 10.53 -0.51 12.42
C GLU A 74 9.02 -0.70 12.17
N LEU A 75 8.46 0.04 11.21
CA LEU A 75 7.03 0.02 10.90
C LEU A 75 6.70 -1.01 9.80
N PRO A 76 5.75 -1.94 10.02
CA PRO A 76 5.35 -2.94 9.03
C PRO A 76 4.37 -2.33 8.01
N VAL A 77 4.85 -1.40 7.19
CA VAL A 77 4.08 -0.70 6.15
C VAL A 77 4.54 -1.16 4.77
N TYR A 78 3.59 -1.47 3.89
CA TYR A 78 3.84 -1.96 2.53
C TYR A 78 3.06 -1.14 1.51
N VAL A 79 3.63 -0.92 0.31
CA VAL A 79 2.96 -0.20 -0.79
C VAL A 79 2.76 -1.14 -1.97
N ILE A 80 1.52 -1.18 -2.49
CA ILE A 80 1.16 -1.98 -3.66
C ILE A 80 0.56 -1.02 -4.70
N PRO A 81 1.32 -0.59 -5.71
CA PRO A 81 0.74 0.16 -6.80
C PRO A 81 -0.06 -0.78 -7.70
N VAL A 82 -1.26 -0.36 -8.08
CA VAL A 82 -2.13 -1.12 -8.97
C VAL A 82 -2.69 -0.20 -10.04
N ARG A 83 -2.77 -0.71 -11.26
CA ARG A 83 -3.47 -0.02 -12.34
C ARG A 83 -4.97 -0.29 -12.24
N PRO A 84 -5.86 0.71 -12.33
CA PRO A 84 -7.29 0.48 -12.38
C PRO A 84 -7.61 -0.34 -13.64
N LEU A 85 -8.04 -1.59 -13.41
CA LEU A 85 -8.43 -2.50 -14.46
C LEU A 85 -9.76 -2.02 -15.06
N ASN A 86 -9.74 -1.39 -16.23
CA ASN A 86 -10.94 -1.27 -17.06
C ASN A 86 -11.32 -2.61 -17.76
N GLY A 87 -11.00 -3.73 -17.11
CA GLY A 87 -11.16 -5.08 -17.60
C GLY A 87 -11.26 -6.02 -16.40
N VAL A 88 -12.51 -6.32 -16.03
CA VAL A 88 -12.92 -7.36 -15.08
C VAL A 88 -11.95 -8.56 -15.03
N ALA A 89 -11.26 -8.78 -13.89
CA ALA A 89 -10.89 -10.10 -13.32
C ALA A 89 -9.57 -10.17 -12.50
N ALA A 90 -8.70 -9.17 -12.45
CA ALA A 90 -7.37 -9.36 -11.83
C ALA A 90 -7.17 -8.77 -10.42
N PHE A 91 -8.23 -8.32 -9.72
CA PHE A 91 -8.12 -7.94 -8.30
C PHE A 91 -8.08 -9.14 -7.33
N ARG A 92 -8.16 -10.38 -7.85
CA ARG A 92 -8.20 -11.62 -7.06
C ARG A 92 -6.86 -12.33 -6.89
N HIS A 93 -5.79 -11.92 -7.58
CA HIS A 93 -4.56 -12.73 -7.63
C HIS A 93 -3.39 -12.20 -6.78
N SER A 94 -3.31 -10.91 -6.46
CA SER A 94 -2.29 -10.39 -5.53
C SER A 94 -2.68 -10.54 -4.06
N VAL A 95 -3.93 -10.93 -3.79
CA VAL A 95 -4.42 -11.31 -2.45
C VAL A 95 -4.24 -12.81 -2.20
N ALA A 96 -4.16 -13.63 -3.25
CA ALA A 96 -4.15 -15.10 -3.20
C ALA A 96 -2.76 -15.74 -3.40
N LYS A 97 -1.67 -14.98 -3.32
CA LYS A 97 -0.29 -15.51 -3.39
C LYS A 97 0.48 -15.38 -2.06
N ALA A 98 -0.25 -15.38 -0.95
CA ALA A 98 0.26 -15.58 0.41
C ALA A 98 -0.29 -16.89 1.03
N GLU A 99 -0.85 -17.78 0.20
CA GLU A 99 -1.41 -19.06 0.63
C GLU A 99 -0.88 -20.18 -0.29
N ASP A 100 0.40 -20.52 -0.20
CA ASP A 100 0.85 -21.93 -0.26
C ASP A 100 2.29 -22.06 0.28
N PRO A 101 2.59 -23.12 1.04
CA PRO A 101 3.53 -23.12 2.15
C PRO A 101 4.96 -23.46 1.72
N ILE A 102 5.93 -22.89 2.42
CA ILE A 102 7.31 -23.37 2.31
C ILE A 102 7.38 -24.73 3.03
N ARG A 103 7.54 -25.74 2.19
CA ARG A 103 7.81 -27.16 2.45
C ARG A 103 8.86 -27.43 3.52
#